data_AF-A0A2S6GC02-F1
#
_entry.id   AF-A0A2S6GC02-F1
#
_cell.length_a   1.000
_cell.length_b   1.000
_cell.length_c   1.000
_cell.angle_alpha   90.00
_cell.angle_beta   90.00
_cell.angle_gamma   90.00
#
_symmetry.space_group_name_H-M   'P 1'
#
loop_
_entity.id
_entity.type
_entity.pdbx_description
1 polymer ?
#
loop_
_entity_poly.entity_id
_entity_poly.type
_entity_poly.pdbx_seq_one_letter_code
_entity_poly.pdbx_strand_id
1 'polypeptide(L)'
;MAKFNPVRYFMIAAAAVGLTIGTATAASASLYICDPGEVCLYEGSYQGGGGAFTTQTALTPYTSYQFLNSSGLYVPGNINDRVGSAYNNGTTGGYDKVELFRDTNYTGGLVARFAPGLWRNNLPTFQDAGVSSHNWAK
;
A
#
# COMPACT_ATOMS: atom_id res chain seq x y z
N MET A 1 -80.50 -10.87 22.43
CA MET A 1 -80.27 -9.64 21.64
C MET A 1 -78.94 -9.07 22.12
N ALA A 2 -77.90 -8.78 21.34
CA ALA A 2 -77.71 -8.60 19.91
C ALA A 2 -76.34 -9.14 19.45
N LYS A 3 -76.24 -9.49 18.17
CA LYS A 3 -75.02 -9.83 17.41
C LYS A 3 -74.06 -8.63 17.36
N PHE A 4 -72.74 -8.87 17.44
CA PHE A 4 -71.75 -8.09 16.67
C PHE A 4 -70.46 -8.90 16.48
N ASN A 5 -70.17 -9.23 15.23
CA ASN A 5 -68.87 -9.55 14.66
C ASN A 5 -68.81 -8.65 13.42
N PRO A 6 -67.82 -7.76 13.22
CA PRO A 6 -66.61 -8.13 12.46
C PRO A 6 -65.39 -7.29 12.95
N VAL A 7 -64.14 -7.36 12.49
CA VAL A 7 -63.60 -7.25 11.12
C VAL A 7 -62.12 -7.65 11.22
N ARG A 8 -61.67 -8.42 10.23
CA ARG A 8 -60.28 -8.81 9.99
C ARG A 8 -59.48 -7.58 9.54
N TYR A 9 -58.37 -7.28 10.21
CA TYR A 9 -57.37 -6.34 9.70
C TYR A 9 -56.09 -7.10 9.39
N PHE A 10 -55.92 -7.47 8.12
CA PHE A 10 -54.63 -7.84 7.55
C PHE A 10 -53.81 -6.55 7.46
N MET A 11 -52.85 -6.33 8.37
CA MET A 11 -51.82 -5.33 8.17
C MET A 11 -50.78 -5.91 7.21
N ILE A 12 -50.77 -5.44 5.97
CA ILE A 12 -49.66 -5.63 5.05
C ILE A 12 -48.60 -4.60 5.46
N ALA A 13 -47.56 -5.04 6.15
CA ALA A 13 -46.39 -4.22 6.42
C ALA A 13 -45.59 -4.09 5.11
N ALA A 14 -45.72 -2.94 4.45
CA ALA A 14 -44.89 -2.58 3.31
C ALA A 14 -43.47 -2.29 3.82
N ALA A 15 -42.55 -3.23 3.61
CA ALA A 15 -41.12 -3.00 3.82
C ALA A 15 -40.60 -2.09 2.70
N ALA A 16 -40.55 -0.78 2.96
CA ALA A 16 -39.86 0.16 2.10
C ALA A 16 -38.35 -0.12 2.18
N VAL A 17 -37.80 -0.77 1.16
CA VAL A 17 -36.36 -0.92 0.98
C VAL A 17 -35.79 0.47 0.67
N GLY A 18 -35.20 1.10 1.69
CA GLY A 18 -34.50 2.37 1.53
C GLY A 18 -33.29 2.17 0.62
N LEU A 19 -33.37 2.67 -0.62
CA LEU A 19 -32.22 2.75 -1.51
C LEU A 19 -31.37 3.94 -1.07
N THR A 20 -30.44 3.72 -0.14
CA THR A 20 -29.38 4.70 0.12
C THR A 20 -28.44 4.72 -1.08
N ILE A 21 -28.61 5.74 -1.93
CA ILE A 21 -27.63 6.09 -2.95
C ILE A 21 -26.43 6.67 -2.19
N GLY A 22 -25.55 5.78 -1.73
CA GLY A 22 -24.22 6.19 -1.29
C GLY A 22 -23.52 6.80 -2.49
N THR A 23 -23.24 8.09 -2.43
CA THR A 23 -22.29 8.71 -3.33
C THR A 23 -20.95 8.01 -3.08
N ALA A 24 -20.61 7.05 -3.93
CA ALA A 24 -19.24 6.59 -4.03
C ALA A 24 -18.44 7.84 -4.41
N THR A 25 -17.77 8.44 -3.43
CA THR A 25 -16.73 9.42 -3.73
C THR A 25 -15.81 8.70 -4.70
N ALA A 26 -15.58 9.29 -5.87
CA ALA A 26 -14.60 8.77 -6.79
C ALA A 26 -13.30 8.67 -5.99
N ALA A 27 -12.93 7.45 -5.61
CA ALA A 27 -11.62 7.19 -5.08
C ALA A 27 -10.70 7.57 -6.24
N SER A 28 -10.09 8.75 -6.14
CA SER A 28 -8.96 9.11 -6.96
C SER A 28 -8.02 7.92 -6.86
N ALA A 29 -7.85 7.18 -7.96
CA ALA A 29 -6.89 6.10 -8.05
C ALA A 29 -5.56 6.70 -7.62
N SER A 30 -5.20 6.44 -6.37
CA SER A 30 -4.11 7.13 -5.71
C SER A 30 -2.86 6.68 -6.43
N LEU A 31 -2.04 7.61 -6.93
CA LEU A 31 -0.72 7.34 -7.52
C LEU A 31 0.29 6.69 -6.52
N TYR A 32 -0.24 6.15 -5.42
CA TYR A 32 0.37 5.55 -4.25
C TYR A 32 -0.19 4.15 -3.95
N ILE A 33 -1.01 3.58 -4.84
CA ILE A 33 -1.53 2.22 -4.66
C ILE A 33 -0.35 1.28 -4.86
N CYS A 34 0.04 0.62 -3.78
CA CYS A 34 0.88 -0.55 -3.87
C CYS A 34 0.04 -1.67 -4.46
N ASP A 35 0.40 -2.22 -5.62
CA ASP A 35 -0.40 -3.32 -6.16
C ASP A 35 -0.13 -4.62 -5.38
N PRO A 36 -1.10 -5.55 -5.32
CA PRO A 36 -0.88 -6.84 -4.70
C PRO A 36 0.34 -7.55 -5.29
N GLY A 37 1.28 -7.98 -4.44
CA GLY A 37 2.52 -8.62 -4.87
C GLY A 37 3.70 -7.65 -5.06
N GLU A 38 3.54 -6.38 -4.73
CA GLU A 38 4.60 -5.39 -4.84
C GLU A 38 5.22 -5.02 -3.50
N VAL A 39 6.48 -4.59 -3.55
CA VAL A 39 7.05 -3.73 -2.52
C VAL A 39 6.93 -2.28 -2.98
N CYS A 40 6.43 -1.45 -2.07
CA CYS A 40 6.41 -0.01 -2.23
C CYS A 40 7.43 0.65 -1.33
N LEU A 41 8.24 1.50 -1.92
CA LEU A 41 9.28 2.29 -1.30
C LEU A 41 8.85 3.75 -1.32
N TYR A 42 8.95 4.42 -0.18
CA TYR A 42 8.56 5.82 -0.04
C TYR A 42 9.74 6.63 0.48
N GLU A 43 9.90 7.85 -0.04
CA GLU A 43 10.93 8.78 0.44
C GLU A 43 10.65 9.22 1.89
N GLY A 44 9.38 9.44 2.22
CA GLY A 44 8.90 9.86 3.54
C GLY A 44 8.38 8.70 4.40
N SER A 45 7.49 9.03 5.34
CA SER A 45 6.77 8.04 6.15
C SER A 45 5.66 7.36 5.35
N TYR A 46 5.35 6.12 5.72
CA TYR A 46 4.27 5.35 5.09
C TYR A 46 2.95 6.10 5.23
N GLN A 47 2.27 6.36 4.10
CA GLN A 47 1.05 7.16 4.01
C GLN A 47 1.17 8.63 4.46
N GLY A 48 2.35 9.09 4.86
CA GLY A 48 2.59 10.47 5.34
C GLY A 48 2.85 11.49 4.23
N GLY A 49 2.81 11.06 2.97
CA GLY A 49 3.16 11.87 1.80
C GLY A 49 4.65 11.79 1.47
N GLY A 50 4.96 11.96 0.18
CA GLY A 50 6.31 11.82 -0.36
C GLY A 50 6.28 11.20 -1.76
N GLY A 51 7.45 11.04 -2.36
CA GLY A 51 7.59 10.27 -3.58
C GLY A 51 7.46 8.76 -3.31
N ALA A 52 6.86 8.00 -4.23
CA ALA A 52 6.73 6.54 -4.14
C ALA A 52 7.33 5.83 -5.35
N PHE A 53 7.85 4.63 -5.13
CA PHE A 53 8.33 3.72 -6.15
C PHE A 53 7.83 2.31 -5.81
N THR A 54 7.33 1.56 -6.79
CA THR A 54 6.77 0.23 -6.58
C THR A 54 7.35 -0.78 -7.56
N THR A 55 7.48 -2.03 -7.14
CA THR A 55 8.02 -3.12 -7.97
C THR A 55 7.67 -4.51 -7.43
N GLN A 56 7.55 -5.47 -8.35
CA GLN A 56 7.33 -6.90 -8.05
C GLN A 56 8.63 -7.70 -8.05
N THR A 57 9.72 -7.14 -8.57
CA THR A 57 11.00 -7.83 -8.75
C THR A 57 12.02 -7.36 -7.75
N ALA A 58 12.97 -8.22 -7.40
CA ALA A 58 14.17 -7.81 -6.68
C ALA A 58 14.96 -6.80 -7.54
N LEU A 59 15.45 -5.73 -6.92
CA LEU A 59 16.15 -4.66 -7.63
C LEU A 59 17.47 -4.29 -6.98
N THR A 60 18.47 -4.14 -7.84
CA THR A 60 19.80 -3.61 -7.54
C THR A 60 20.44 -3.03 -8.80
N PRO A 61 21.18 -1.91 -8.71
CA PRO A 61 21.10 -0.89 -7.66
C PRO A 61 19.87 0.00 -7.87
N TYR A 62 19.57 0.93 -6.96
CA TYR A 62 18.51 1.89 -7.23
C TYR A 62 18.91 3.13 -8.05
N THR A 63 20.12 3.18 -8.60
CA THR A 63 20.69 4.37 -9.25
C THR A 63 19.93 4.86 -10.48
N SER A 64 19.13 4.00 -11.12
CA SER A 64 18.35 4.32 -12.32
C SER A 64 16.86 4.57 -12.05
N TYR A 65 16.43 4.51 -10.79
CA TYR A 65 15.02 4.61 -10.41
C TYR A 65 14.74 5.92 -9.69
N GLN A 66 13.53 6.43 -9.87
CA GLN A 66 13.09 7.70 -9.30
C GLN A 66 11.76 7.52 -8.60
N PHE A 67 11.51 8.31 -7.57
CA PHE A 67 10.19 8.37 -6.95
C PHE A 67 9.21 9.16 -7.82
N LEU A 68 7.92 8.81 -7.78
CA LEU A 68 6.83 9.63 -8.30
C LEU A 68 6.19 10.43 -7.16
N ASN A 69 6.04 11.74 -7.31
CA ASN A 69 5.38 12.60 -6.32
C ASN A 69 3.84 12.53 -6.45
N SER A 70 3.13 13.27 -5.59
CA SER A 70 1.66 13.31 -5.54
C SER A 70 0.99 13.84 -6.80
N SER A 71 1.73 14.57 -7.63
CA SER A 71 1.28 15.05 -8.94
C SER A 71 1.59 14.07 -10.07
N GLY A 72 2.14 12.89 -9.77
CA GLY A 72 2.55 11.89 -10.77
C GLY A 72 3.83 12.26 -11.51
N LEU A 73 4.59 13.23 -11.03
CA LEU A 73 5.84 13.66 -11.64
C LEU A 73 7.02 12.96 -10.98
N TYR A 74 8.03 12.60 -11.78
CA TYR A 74 9.28 12.05 -11.26
C TYR A 74 10.03 13.10 -10.42
N VAL A 75 10.39 12.69 -9.21
CA VAL A 75 11.29 13.45 -8.35
C VAL A 75 12.71 13.30 -8.90
N PRO A 76 13.42 14.39 -9.21
CA PRO A 76 14.80 14.31 -9.69
C PRO A 76 15.71 13.54 -8.73
N GLY A 77 16.67 12.81 -9.30
CA GLY A 77 17.63 11.98 -8.57
C GLY A 77 17.23 10.52 -8.47
N ASN A 78 18.19 9.68 -8.11
CA ASN A 78 17.95 8.26 -7.88
C ASN A 78 17.32 8.02 -6.49
N ILE A 79 16.86 6.81 -6.20
CA ILE A 79 16.27 6.46 -4.89
C ILE A 79 17.25 5.77 -3.92
N ASN A 80 18.53 5.58 -4.28
CA ASN A 80 19.52 5.04 -3.34
C ASN A 80 19.58 5.92 -2.09
N ASP A 81 19.61 5.28 -0.93
CA ASP A 81 19.71 5.91 0.38
C ASP A 81 18.58 6.90 0.70
N ARG A 82 17.50 6.94 -0.08
CA ARG A 82 16.40 7.91 0.12
C ARG A 82 15.11 7.26 0.58
N VAL A 83 15.07 5.94 0.70
CA VAL A 83 13.89 5.21 1.16
C VAL A 83 13.71 5.37 2.67
N GLY A 84 12.76 6.20 3.09
CA GLY A 84 12.42 6.43 4.51
C GLY A 84 11.38 5.47 5.07
N SER A 85 10.57 4.86 4.21
CA SER A 85 9.66 3.80 4.59
C SER A 85 9.38 2.83 3.45
N ALA A 86 8.89 1.64 3.80
CA ALA A 86 8.52 0.62 2.83
C ALA A 86 7.30 -0.18 3.29
N TYR A 87 6.53 -0.67 2.33
CA TYR A 87 5.36 -1.53 2.54
C TYR A 87 5.43 -2.73 1.60
N ASN A 88 5.14 -3.92 2.12
CA ASN A 88 5.10 -5.15 1.34
C ASN A 88 3.62 -5.51 1.14
N ASN A 89 3.11 -5.32 -0.08
CA ASN A 89 1.72 -5.58 -0.41
C ASN A 89 1.47 -6.94 -1.07
N GLY A 90 2.36 -7.93 -0.91
CA GLY A 90 1.96 -9.29 -1.23
C GLY A 90 3.08 -10.26 -1.53
N THR A 91 2.66 -11.49 -1.78
CA THR A 91 3.54 -12.63 -2.06
C THR A 91 3.78 -12.74 -3.56
N THR A 92 5.04 -12.86 -3.99
CA THR A 92 5.39 -13.21 -5.37
C THR A 92 5.75 -14.68 -5.45
N GLY A 93 4.82 -15.53 -5.91
CA GLY A 93 5.11 -16.90 -6.36
C GLY A 93 5.90 -17.80 -5.38
N GLY A 94 5.77 -17.59 -4.07
CA GLY A 94 6.47 -18.37 -3.02
C GLY A 94 7.45 -17.58 -2.15
N TYR A 95 7.65 -16.29 -2.42
CA TYR A 95 8.37 -15.36 -1.54
C TYR A 95 7.38 -14.45 -0.84
N ASP A 96 7.43 -14.38 0.48
CA ASP A 96 6.50 -13.60 1.31
C ASP A 96 7.18 -12.40 1.97
N LYS A 97 8.51 -12.43 2.16
CA LYS A 97 9.23 -11.36 2.85
C LYS A 97 9.99 -10.50 1.87
N VAL A 98 10.03 -9.21 2.17
CA VAL A 98 10.94 -8.26 1.54
C VAL A 98 12.12 -8.05 2.47
N GLU A 99 13.33 -8.07 1.90
CA GLU A 99 14.58 -7.73 2.56
C GLU A 99 15.16 -6.47 1.93
N LEU A 100 15.43 -5.46 2.75
CA LEU A 100 16.05 -4.21 2.35
C LEU A 100 17.52 -4.24 2.75
N PHE A 101 18.39 -3.88 1.83
CA PHE A 101 19.84 -3.92 2.01
C PHE A 101 20.46 -2.54 1.86
N ARG A 102 21.52 -2.32 2.65
CA ARG A 102 22.24 -1.05 2.68
C ARG A 102 22.91 -0.77 1.34
N ASP A 103 23.64 -1.75 0.84
CA ASP A 103 24.42 -1.58 -0.39
C ASP A 103 23.70 -2.21 -1.59
N THR A 104 24.29 -1.99 -2.75
CA THR A 104 23.89 -2.66 -3.99
C THR A 104 24.18 -4.16 -3.91
N ASN A 105 23.55 -4.92 -4.79
CA ASN A 105 23.66 -6.37 -4.98
C ASN A 105 23.27 -7.17 -3.73
N TYR A 106 22.35 -6.64 -2.92
CA TYR A 106 21.85 -7.27 -1.71
C TYR A 106 22.94 -7.46 -0.63
N THR A 107 23.83 -6.47 -0.49
CA THR A 107 24.97 -6.49 0.44
C THR A 107 24.94 -5.33 1.45
N GLY A 108 26.02 -5.10 2.21
CA GLY A 108 26.13 -3.97 3.14
C GLY A 108 25.42 -4.11 4.48
N GLY A 109 24.70 -5.20 4.68
CA GLY A 109 23.91 -5.45 5.88
C GLY A 109 22.42 -5.28 5.62
N LEU A 110 21.63 -6.09 6.34
CA LEU A 110 20.18 -6.07 6.27
C LEU A 110 19.66 -4.87 7.06
N VAL A 111 18.97 -3.96 6.38
CA VAL A 111 18.32 -2.79 6.98
C VAL A 111 16.98 -3.20 7.59
N ALA A 112 16.20 -3.99 6.86
CA ALA A 112 14.91 -4.48 7.34
C ALA A 112 14.48 -5.77 6.64
N ARG A 113 13.72 -6.61 7.35
CA ARG A 113 12.96 -7.73 6.79
C ARG A 113 11.52 -7.69 7.30
N PHE A 114 10.55 -7.88 6.41
CA PHE A 114 9.13 -7.82 6.77
C PHE A 114 8.23 -8.60 5.82
N ALA A 115 7.21 -9.24 6.40
CA ALA A 115 6.21 -10.08 5.74
C ALA A 115 5.13 -9.26 5.01
N PRO A 116 4.24 -9.89 4.22
CA PRO A 116 3.18 -9.18 3.51
C PRO A 116 2.21 -8.52 4.47
N GLY A 117 1.68 -7.36 4.08
CA GLY A 117 0.80 -6.53 4.90
C GLY A 117 1.52 -5.74 5.99
N LEU A 118 2.84 -5.89 6.13
CA LEU A 118 3.64 -5.12 7.08
C LEU A 118 4.36 -3.98 6.38
N TRP A 119 4.56 -2.89 7.13
CA TRP A 119 5.38 -1.76 6.73
C TRP A 119 6.55 -1.53 7.71
N ARG A 120 7.52 -0.76 7.25
CA ARG A 120 8.65 -0.25 8.01
C ARG A 120 8.74 1.25 7.82
N ASN A 121 8.80 1.99 8.92
CA ASN A 121 8.98 3.43 8.95
C ASN A 121 10.34 3.76 9.56
N ASN A 122 10.79 5.01 9.35
CA ASN A 122 12.04 5.54 9.91
C ASN A 122 13.27 4.71 9.49
N LEU A 123 13.27 4.25 8.24
CA LEU A 123 14.45 3.65 7.65
C LEU A 123 15.56 4.72 7.52
N PRO A 124 16.84 4.34 7.62
CA PRO A 124 17.93 5.29 7.47
C PRO A 124 17.88 5.94 6.07
N THR A 125 18.00 7.26 6.01
CA THR A 125 18.02 8.03 4.76
C THR A 125 19.15 9.04 4.73
N PHE A 126 19.58 9.40 3.51
CA PHE A 126 20.62 10.40 3.19
C PHE A 126 21.95 10.16 3.93
N GLN A 127 22.24 8.90 4.23
CA GLN A 127 23.46 8.45 4.88
C GLN A 127 23.98 7.26 4.09
N ASP A 128 25.29 6.97 4.21
CA ASP A 128 25.89 5.76 3.63
C ASP A 128 25.23 4.46 4.14
N ALA A 129 24.32 4.54 5.13
CA ALA A 129 23.58 3.44 5.72
C ALA A 129 22.12 3.31 5.21
N GLY A 130 21.74 4.06 4.19
CA GLY A 130 20.39 4.00 3.61
C GLY A 130 20.15 2.77 2.74
N VAL A 131 18.92 2.59 2.27
CA VAL A 131 18.56 1.42 1.44
C VAL A 131 18.96 1.66 -0.01
N SER A 132 19.74 0.74 -0.59
CA SER A 132 20.17 0.81 -2.01
C SER A 132 19.85 -0.44 -2.84
N SER A 133 19.29 -1.49 -2.23
CA SER A 133 18.71 -2.63 -2.95
C SER A 133 17.68 -3.39 -2.11
N HIS A 134 16.88 -4.23 -2.75
CA HIS A 134 16.00 -5.17 -2.04
C HIS A 134 15.86 -6.51 -2.76
N ASN A 135 15.63 -7.55 -1.98
CA ASN A 135 15.35 -8.89 -2.49
C ASN A 135 14.07 -9.47 -1.86
N TRP A 136 13.51 -10.45 -2.55
CA TRP A 136 12.39 -11.25 -2.06
C TRP A 136 12.92 -12.52 -1.39
N ALA A 137 12.43 -12.79 -0.18
CA ALA A 137 12.79 -13.92 0.67
C ALA A 137 11.56 -14.76 1.03
N LYS A 138 11.82 -16.02 1.40
CA LYS A 138 10.80 -16.96 1.89
C LYS A 138 10.63 -16.89 3.41
#